data_AF-A0A9W9AWC4-F1
#
_entry.id   AF-A0A9W9AWC4-F1
#
_cell.length_a   1.000
_cell.length_b   1.000
_cell.length_c   1.000
_cell.angle_alpha   90.00
_cell.angle_beta   90.00
_cell.angle_gamma   90.00
#
_symmetry.space_group_name_H-M   'P 1'
#
loop_
_entity.id
_entity.type
_entity.pdbx_description
1 polymer ?
#
loop_
_entity_poly.entity_id
_entity_poly.type
_entity_poly.pdbx_seq_one_letter_code
_entity_poly.pdbx_strand_id
1 'polypeptide(L)'
;MELESADCLASFISSQLTLDELRDISLSRKGKARNDTPLTDEEIAFRLFEEENLAVVESLRLAFSLQHAIDVDQDILAKLTVEELGAADDHRYAQALSLGQALPKKSDAQKALEDLESQSEASPLPNIGGSKPFRVDCVICAESFRSSTIFQAPCRDYYCLACLCDLVRACIGDESLFPLRCCQQSLPVTDFNDKSHEFETLANNRVYCCNLTCSQFLGSSASVEPKGNNMLCSECATWTCTLCKQHSHPSESCAENTALLELKALATEKHWQTCPQCSSIIELNIGCYHMTCRCHMQFCYLCAAPWKTCTCPQWEENRLFNAAEVRVEREFGAAARVAEPVVFQRRVEQRAQELRQYHDCNPHRWKHCPGGGTCEECGHFLPLYLKGCRNCQIMVCVRCMRNRL
;
A
#
# COMPACT_ATOMS: atom_id res chain seq x y z
N MET A 1 19.50 -5.13 -12.97
CA MET A 1 19.68 -4.55 -11.63
C MET A 1 18.36 -4.07 -11.01
N GLU A 2 17.55 -3.20 -11.65
CA GLU A 2 16.26 -2.78 -11.05
C GLU A 2 15.23 -3.92 -10.93
N LEU A 3 15.17 -4.83 -11.92
CA LEU A 3 14.26 -5.99 -11.93
C LEU A 3 14.61 -7.02 -10.84
N GLU A 4 15.89 -7.31 -10.63
CA GLU A 4 16.35 -8.27 -9.60
C GLU A 4 16.03 -7.79 -8.17
N SER A 5 16.04 -6.46 -7.94
CA SER A 5 15.69 -5.88 -6.64
C SER A 5 14.19 -6.00 -6.33
N ALA A 6 13.32 -5.94 -7.35
CA ALA A 6 11.88 -6.06 -7.16
C ALA A 6 11.48 -7.50 -6.79
N ASP A 7 12.09 -8.49 -7.44
CA ASP A 7 11.86 -9.92 -7.16
C ASP A 7 12.32 -10.30 -5.74
N CYS A 8 13.49 -9.79 -5.32
CA CYS A 8 13.97 -9.96 -3.96
C CYS A 8 13.02 -9.36 -2.92
N LEU A 9 12.46 -8.17 -3.20
CA LEU A 9 11.55 -7.50 -2.28
C LEU A 9 10.22 -8.24 -2.18
N ALA A 10 9.70 -8.72 -3.32
CA ALA A 10 8.49 -9.54 -3.36
C ALA A 10 8.69 -10.84 -2.57
N SER A 11 9.82 -11.53 -2.74
CA SER A 11 10.14 -12.74 -1.98
C SER A 11 10.27 -12.47 -0.48
N PHE A 12 10.93 -11.38 -0.09
CA PHE A 12 11.03 -10.98 1.31
C PHE A 12 9.64 -10.77 1.93
N ILE A 13 8.79 -10.00 1.24
CA ILE A 13 7.44 -9.69 1.73
C ILE A 13 6.59 -10.95 1.79
N SER A 14 6.64 -11.79 0.76
CA SER A 14 5.90 -13.07 0.73
C SER A 14 6.28 -13.94 1.92
N SER A 15 7.58 -14.19 2.15
CA SER A 15 8.03 -15.00 3.28
C SER A 15 7.69 -14.37 4.63
N GLN A 16 7.77 -13.04 4.75
CA GLN A 16 7.38 -12.35 5.98
C GLN A 16 5.88 -12.48 6.27
N LEU A 17 5.02 -12.37 5.25
CA LEU A 17 3.58 -12.58 5.38
C LEU A 17 3.25 -14.03 5.78
N THR A 18 3.91 -15.01 5.15
CA THR A 18 3.79 -16.43 5.50
C THR A 18 4.13 -16.68 6.97
N LEU A 19 5.23 -16.10 7.48
CA LEU A 19 5.61 -16.24 8.89
C LEU A 19 4.55 -15.65 9.84
N ASP A 20 3.94 -14.53 9.46
CA ASP A 20 2.88 -13.93 10.27
C ASP A 20 1.63 -14.83 10.27
N GLU A 21 1.27 -15.44 9.13
CA GLU A 21 0.16 -16.42 9.05
C GLU A 21 0.43 -17.67 9.90
N LEU A 22 1.64 -18.21 9.86
CA LEU A 22 2.05 -19.34 10.69
C LEU A 22 1.93 -19.03 12.19
N ARG A 23 2.29 -17.81 12.59
CA ARG A 23 2.11 -17.35 13.97
C ARG A 23 0.64 -17.29 14.36
N ASP A 24 -0.21 -16.76 13.50
CA ASP A 24 -1.66 -16.69 13.76
C ASP A 24 -2.28 -18.08 13.90
N ILE A 25 -1.89 -19.01 13.02
CA ILE A 25 -2.29 -20.43 13.09
C ILE A 25 -1.82 -21.03 14.42
N SER A 26 -0.56 -20.82 14.81
CA SER A 26 -0.02 -21.31 16.09
C SER A 26 -0.77 -20.75 17.30
N LEU A 27 -1.12 -19.46 17.29
CA LEU A 27 -1.90 -18.82 18.36
C LEU A 27 -3.32 -19.39 18.46
N SER A 28 -3.97 -19.67 17.32
CA SER A 28 -5.31 -20.28 17.29
C SER A 28 -5.32 -21.72 17.81
N ARG A 29 -4.19 -22.42 17.74
CA ARG A 29 -4.02 -23.83 18.14
C ARG A 29 -3.68 -24.04 19.61
N LYS A 30 -3.56 -23.00 20.44
CA LYS A 30 -3.26 -23.14 21.88
C LYS A 30 -4.37 -23.87 22.66
N GLY A 31 -4.46 -25.19 22.47
CA GLY A 31 -5.16 -26.14 23.31
C GLY A 31 -4.23 -26.74 24.37
N LYS A 32 -4.81 -27.30 25.43
CA LYS A 32 -4.10 -27.89 26.58
C LYS A 32 -3.43 -29.23 26.22
N ALA A 33 -2.38 -29.21 25.40
CA ALA A 33 -1.51 -30.38 25.23
C ALA A 33 -0.42 -30.39 26.32
N ARG A 34 -0.05 -31.58 26.81
CA ARG A 34 1.10 -31.74 27.73
C ARG A 34 2.39 -31.50 26.94
N ASN A 35 3.36 -30.83 27.55
CA ASN A 35 4.64 -30.47 26.93
C ASN A 35 5.46 -31.67 26.43
N ASP A 36 5.17 -32.88 26.95
CA ASP A 36 5.86 -34.13 26.58
C ASP A 36 5.18 -34.90 25.43
N THR A 37 4.15 -34.32 24.80
CA THR A 37 3.47 -34.97 23.67
C THR A 37 4.36 -34.81 22.43
N PRO A 38 4.73 -35.89 21.72
CA PRO A 38 5.47 -35.79 20.48
C PRO A 38 4.66 -35.01 19.45
N LEU A 39 5.35 -34.16 18.69
CA LEU A 39 4.73 -33.34 17.66
C LEU A 39 4.15 -34.21 16.55
N THR A 40 2.98 -33.81 16.05
CA THR A 40 2.34 -34.41 14.88
C THR A 40 3.12 -34.10 13.62
N ASP A 41 2.97 -34.93 12.57
CA ASP A 41 3.60 -34.69 11.26
C ASP A 41 3.25 -33.31 10.70
N GLU A 42 2.03 -32.84 10.95
CA GLU A 42 1.57 -31.50 10.59
C GLU A 42 2.33 -30.39 11.33
N GLU A 43 2.54 -30.54 12.64
CA GLU A 43 3.35 -29.59 13.43
C GLU A 43 4.82 -29.61 13.05
N ILE A 44 5.36 -30.77 12.63
CA ILE A 44 6.71 -30.87 12.08
C ILE A 44 6.78 -30.11 10.75
N ALA A 45 5.81 -30.31 9.85
CA ALA A 45 5.75 -29.61 8.58
C ALA A 45 5.69 -28.09 8.76
N PHE A 46 4.85 -27.58 9.67
CA PHE A 46 4.78 -26.14 9.94
C PHE A 46 6.09 -25.56 10.48
N ARG A 47 6.80 -26.29 11.36
CA ARG A 47 8.10 -25.81 11.87
C ARG A 47 9.16 -25.76 10.78
N LEU A 48 9.27 -26.81 9.95
CA LEU A 48 10.22 -26.81 8.83
C LEU A 48 9.92 -25.66 7.87
N PHE A 49 8.64 -25.43 7.58
CA PHE A 49 8.22 -24.32 6.72
C PHE A 49 8.49 -22.94 7.35
N GLU A 50 8.34 -22.80 8.67
CA GLU A 50 8.73 -21.60 9.42
C GLU A 50 10.25 -21.36 9.32
N GLU A 51 11.07 -22.39 9.54
CA GLU A 51 12.53 -22.33 9.45
C GLU A 51 13.01 -21.90 8.05
N GLU A 52 12.43 -22.48 6.99
CA GLU A 52 12.73 -22.11 5.61
C GLU A 52 12.42 -20.63 5.32
N ASN A 53 11.23 -20.16 5.71
CA ASN A 53 10.84 -18.77 5.48
C ASN A 53 11.66 -17.79 6.33
N LEU A 54 12.03 -18.15 7.56
CA LEU A 54 12.95 -17.35 8.38
C LEU A 54 14.31 -17.20 7.72
N ALA A 55 14.88 -18.29 7.21
CA ALA A 55 16.17 -18.27 6.51
C ALA A 55 16.14 -17.35 5.26
N VAL A 56 15.04 -17.37 4.50
CA VAL A 56 14.83 -16.47 3.36
C VAL A 56 14.80 -15.00 3.80
N VAL A 57 13.99 -14.67 4.82
CA VAL A 57 13.86 -13.30 5.35
C VAL A 57 15.19 -12.77 5.86
N GLU A 58 15.96 -13.58 6.60
CA GLU A 58 17.27 -13.21 7.12
C GLU A 58 18.30 -12.99 5.99
N SER A 59 18.32 -13.89 5.01
CA SER A 59 19.23 -13.81 3.86
C SER A 59 18.96 -12.56 3.02
N LEU A 60 17.69 -12.29 2.71
CA LEU A 60 17.29 -11.12 1.93
C LEU A 60 17.51 -9.82 2.70
N ARG A 61 17.25 -9.79 4.02
CA ARG A 61 17.58 -8.62 4.87
C ARG A 61 19.07 -8.30 4.82
N LEU A 62 19.94 -9.32 4.87
CA LEU A 62 21.38 -9.13 4.73
C LEU A 62 21.74 -8.61 3.34
N ALA A 63 21.17 -9.20 2.28
CA ALA A 63 21.39 -8.80 0.89
C ALA A 63 21.01 -7.33 0.65
N PHE A 64 19.83 -6.89 1.11
CA PHE A 64 19.41 -5.48 1.02
C PHE A 64 20.36 -4.54 1.76
N SER A 65 20.82 -4.95 2.95
CA SER A 65 21.77 -4.13 3.71
C SER A 65 23.12 -4.01 3.00
N LEU A 66 23.58 -5.07 2.32
CA LEU A 66 24.82 -5.08 1.56
C LEU A 66 24.70 -4.23 0.29
N GLN A 67 23.63 -4.41 -0.48
CA GLN A 67 23.38 -3.64 -1.69
C GLN A 67 23.37 -2.13 -1.39
N HIS A 68 22.67 -1.72 -0.33
CA HIS A 68 22.65 -0.32 0.06
C HIS A 68 24.03 0.21 0.47
N ALA A 69 24.83 -0.60 1.18
CA ALA A 69 26.19 -0.20 1.53
C ALA A 69 27.04 0.02 0.27
N ILE A 70 26.91 -0.88 -0.72
CA ILE A 70 27.57 -0.73 -2.02
C ILE A 70 27.09 0.54 -2.72
N ASP A 71 25.78 0.81 -2.78
CA ASP A 71 25.23 1.97 -3.48
C ASP A 71 25.69 3.30 -2.86
N VAL A 72 25.75 3.38 -1.51
CA VAL A 72 26.22 4.58 -0.80
C VAL A 72 27.73 4.78 -0.97
N ASP A 73 28.50 3.69 -0.90
CA ASP A 73 29.95 3.76 -0.96
C ASP A 73 30.50 3.70 -2.40
N GLN A 74 29.66 3.50 -3.42
CA GLN A 74 30.07 3.24 -4.81
C GLN A 74 31.03 4.29 -5.35
N ASP A 75 30.71 5.57 -5.16
CA ASP A 75 31.53 6.69 -5.64
C ASP A 75 32.88 6.77 -4.91
N ILE A 76 32.89 6.43 -3.62
CA ILE A 76 34.10 6.42 -2.79
C ILE A 76 34.99 5.23 -3.20
N LEU A 77 34.39 4.05 -3.32
CA LEU A 77 35.07 2.83 -3.75
C LEU A 77 35.66 2.99 -5.14
N ALA A 78 34.95 3.65 -6.07
CA ALA A 78 35.44 3.94 -7.41
C ALA A 78 36.70 4.82 -7.38
N LYS A 79 36.71 5.87 -6.54
CA LYS A 79 37.89 6.73 -6.36
C LYS A 79 39.08 5.99 -5.76
N LEU A 80 38.86 5.26 -4.66
CA LEU A 80 39.91 4.46 -4.01
C LEU A 80 40.49 3.41 -4.96
N THR A 81 39.65 2.81 -5.81
CA THR A 81 40.10 1.83 -6.81
C THR A 81 41.03 2.47 -7.84
N VAL A 82 40.74 3.70 -8.28
CA VAL A 82 41.61 4.45 -9.20
C VAL A 82 42.94 4.82 -8.53
N GLU A 83 42.91 5.24 -7.26
CA GLU A 83 44.11 5.55 -6.47
C GLU A 83 45.01 4.32 -6.30
N GLU A 84 44.47 3.17 -5.88
CA GLU A 84 45.21 1.92 -5.72
C GLU A 84 45.80 1.41 -7.04
N LEU A 85 45.03 1.45 -8.14
CA LEU A 85 45.52 1.09 -9.46
C LEU A 85 46.65 2.02 -9.91
N GLY A 86 46.52 3.33 -9.70
CA GLY A 86 47.57 4.29 -9.99
C GLY A 86 48.85 4.00 -9.21
N ALA A 87 48.74 3.76 -7.90
CA ALA A 87 49.87 3.43 -7.04
C ALA A 87 50.56 2.12 -7.48
N ALA A 88 49.79 1.10 -7.84
CA ALA A 88 50.33 -0.16 -8.37
C ALA A 88 51.07 0.04 -9.71
N ASP A 89 50.56 0.91 -10.57
CA ASP A 89 51.16 1.23 -11.87
C ASP A 89 52.44 2.04 -11.71
N ASP A 90 52.46 3.01 -10.80
CA ASP A 90 53.65 3.77 -10.42
C ASP A 90 54.72 2.85 -9.84
N HIS A 91 54.34 1.88 -9.00
CA HIS A 91 55.26 0.88 -8.48
C HIS A 91 55.89 0.03 -9.60
N ARG A 92 55.09 -0.45 -10.54
CA ARG A 92 55.59 -1.21 -11.72
C ARG A 92 56.51 -0.36 -12.58
N TYR A 93 56.17 0.90 -12.79
CA TYR A 93 57.01 1.84 -13.52
C TYR A 93 58.37 2.04 -12.83
N ALA A 94 58.37 2.26 -11.51
CA ALA A 94 59.58 2.43 -10.71
C ALA A 94 60.47 1.17 -10.72
N GLN A 95 59.86 -0.03 -10.65
CA GLN A 95 60.59 -1.29 -10.77
C GLN A 95 61.24 -1.44 -12.15
N ALA A 96 60.51 -1.17 -13.23
CA ALA A 96 61.04 -1.25 -14.59
C ALA A 96 62.21 -0.27 -14.80
N LEU A 97 62.09 0.94 -14.25
CA LEU A 97 63.16 1.94 -14.26
C LEU A 97 64.40 1.44 -13.51
N SER A 98 64.22 0.87 -12.32
CA SER A 98 65.34 0.34 -11.52
C SER A 98 66.05 -0.84 -12.18
N LEU A 99 65.34 -1.65 -12.96
CA LEU A 99 65.87 -2.81 -13.68
C LEU A 99 66.43 -2.46 -15.07
N GLY A 100 66.37 -1.19 -15.48
CA GLY A 100 66.82 -0.75 -16.82
C GLY A 100 65.96 -1.29 -17.97
N GLN A 101 64.71 -1.64 -17.69
CA GLN A 101 63.78 -2.18 -18.68
C GLN A 101 63.02 -1.05 -19.41
N ALA A 102 62.33 -1.41 -20.50
CA ALA A 102 61.48 -0.47 -21.22
C ALA A 102 60.32 -0.01 -20.32
N LEU A 103 60.15 1.31 -20.22
CA LEU A 103 59.18 1.91 -19.31
C LEU A 103 57.75 1.69 -19.82
N PRO A 104 56.84 1.21 -18.95
CA PRO A 104 55.44 1.02 -19.32
C PRO A 104 54.78 2.36 -19.64
N LYS A 105 53.84 2.34 -20.60
CA LYS A 105 53.03 3.52 -20.93
C LYS A 105 52.07 3.82 -19.79
N LYS A 106 51.80 5.11 -19.63
CA LYS A 106 50.90 5.61 -18.61
C LYS A 106 49.48 5.05 -18.78
N SER A 107 48.94 4.48 -17.70
CA SER A 107 47.60 3.89 -17.67
C SER A 107 46.51 4.96 -17.54
N ASP A 108 45.26 4.56 -17.76
CA ASP A 108 44.12 5.47 -17.63
C ASP A 108 43.86 5.83 -16.16
N ALA A 109 44.19 4.96 -15.21
CA ALA A 109 44.12 5.27 -13.77
C ALA A 109 45.11 6.38 -13.40
N GLN A 110 46.36 6.28 -13.86
CA GLN A 110 47.37 7.32 -13.61
C GLN A 110 47.00 8.65 -14.28
N LYS A 111 46.33 8.64 -15.45
CA LYS A 111 45.84 9.87 -16.10
C LYS A 111 44.69 10.49 -15.30
N ALA A 112 43.75 9.67 -14.86
CA ALA A 112 42.62 10.12 -14.04
C ALA A 112 43.08 10.77 -12.71
N LEU A 113 44.15 10.26 -12.10
CA LEU A 113 44.74 10.87 -10.90
C LEU A 113 45.35 12.25 -11.15
N GLU A 114 46.06 12.44 -12.28
CA GLU A 114 46.58 13.76 -12.65
C GLU A 114 45.45 14.77 -12.96
N ASP A 115 44.37 14.32 -13.60
CA ASP A 115 43.19 15.14 -13.87
C ASP A 115 42.47 15.55 -12.56
N LEU A 116 42.50 14.67 -11.53
CA LEU A 116 41.97 14.93 -10.19
C LEU A 116 42.85 15.90 -9.38
N GLU A 117 44.18 15.75 -9.44
CA GLU A 117 45.14 16.68 -8.82
C GLU A 117 45.04 18.09 -9.41
N SER A 118 44.77 18.19 -10.71
CA SER A 118 44.57 19.47 -11.40
C SER A 118 43.32 20.24 -10.92
N GLN A 119 42.39 19.56 -10.23
CA GLN A 119 41.13 20.14 -9.74
C GLN A 119 41.10 20.33 -8.21
N SER A 120 42.15 19.91 -7.48
CA SER A 120 42.10 19.74 -6.02
C SER A 120 42.68 20.88 -5.18
N GLU A 121 43.12 22.01 -5.75
CA GLU A 121 43.62 23.16 -4.95
C GLU A 121 42.56 23.82 -4.03
N ALA A 122 41.31 23.34 -4.00
CA ALA A 122 40.29 23.85 -3.10
C ALA A 122 39.30 22.77 -2.60
N SER A 123 39.73 21.78 -1.81
CA SER A 123 38.84 21.11 -0.84
C SER A 123 39.61 20.26 0.20
N PRO A 124 39.20 20.25 1.49
CA PRO A 124 39.79 19.38 2.50
C PRO A 124 39.53 17.90 2.19
N LEU A 125 40.53 17.06 2.47
CA LEU A 125 40.45 15.59 2.44
C LEU A 125 39.13 15.08 3.05
N PRO A 126 38.43 14.11 2.44
CA PRO A 126 37.27 13.49 3.05
C PRO A 126 37.73 12.79 4.33
N ASN A 127 37.12 13.17 5.45
CA ASN A 127 37.34 12.54 6.73
C ASN A 127 36.98 11.04 6.64
N ILE A 128 37.99 10.16 6.70
CA ILE A 128 37.86 8.69 6.86
C ILE A 128 37.42 8.36 8.32
N GLY A 129 36.52 9.18 8.85
CA GLY A 129 35.78 8.89 10.07
C GLY A 129 34.48 8.26 9.62
N GLY A 130 34.33 6.94 9.84
CA GLY A 130 33.19 6.14 9.42
C GLY A 130 31.89 6.95 9.47
N SER A 131 31.31 7.21 8.30
CA SER A 131 30.10 8.02 8.22
C SER A 131 29.08 7.36 9.14
N LYS A 132 28.57 8.12 10.12
CA LYS A 132 27.51 7.61 10.98
C LYS A 132 26.40 7.12 10.06
N PRO A 133 25.88 5.89 10.24
CA PRO A 133 24.90 5.33 9.32
C PRO A 133 23.75 6.33 9.16
N PHE A 134 23.50 6.74 7.91
CA PHE A 134 22.42 7.67 7.59
C PHE A 134 21.10 7.05 8.04
N ARG A 135 20.40 7.75 8.93
CA ARG A 135 19.12 7.31 9.47
C ARG A 135 18.00 8.09 8.80
N VAL A 136 16.94 7.37 8.45
CA VAL A 136 15.74 7.92 7.82
C VAL A 136 14.52 7.42 8.56
N ASP A 137 13.49 8.25 8.57
CA ASP A 137 12.27 7.95 9.32
C ASP A 137 11.23 7.30 8.41
N CYS A 138 10.58 6.25 8.92
CA CYS A 138 9.49 5.60 8.22
C CYS A 138 8.29 6.54 8.14
N VAL A 139 7.71 6.66 6.95
CA VAL A 139 6.64 7.60 6.66
C VAL A 139 5.29 7.25 7.30
N ILE A 140 5.14 6.01 7.77
CA ILE A 140 3.94 5.48 8.42
C ILE A 140 4.06 5.52 9.95
N CYS A 141 5.07 4.87 10.52
CA CYS A 141 5.25 4.80 11.98
C CYS A 141 6.08 5.94 12.58
N ALA A 142 6.78 6.74 11.76
CA ALA A 142 7.70 7.80 12.19
C ALA A 142 8.88 7.34 13.05
N GLU A 143 9.16 6.03 13.10
CA GLU A 143 10.37 5.50 13.74
C GLU A 143 11.58 5.62 12.80
N SER A 144 12.77 5.74 13.41
CA SER A 144 14.02 5.98 12.70
C SER A 144 14.80 4.69 12.44
N PHE A 145 15.06 4.40 11.17
CA PHE A 145 15.76 3.19 10.72
C PHE A 145 17.07 3.54 10.04
N ARG A 146 17.96 2.55 9.90
CA ARG A 146 19.11 2.69 9.01
C ARG A 146 18.61 2.70 7.58
N SER A 147 19.16 3.58 6.74
CA SER A 147 18.83 3.65 5.31
C SER A 147 19.04 2.32 4.57
N SER A 148 19.91 1.45 5.09
CA SER A 148 20.18 0.11 4.54
C SER A 148 19.11 -0.94 4.84
N THR A 149 18.18 -0.68 5.76
CA THR A 149 17.18 -1.67 6.22
C THR A 149 15.75 -1.23 5.95
N ILE A 150 15.57 -0.24 5.09
CA ILE A 150 14.28 0.42 4.84
C ILE A 150 14.04 0.54 3.35
N PHE A 151 12.78 0.41 2.93
CA PHE A 151 12.42 0.52 1.52
C PHE A 151 12.25 1.99 1.13
N GLN A 152 12.88 2.40 0.02
CA GLN A 152 12.66 3.71 -0.58
C GLN A 152 11.67 3.59 -1.75
N ALA A 153 10.54 4.29 -1.64
CA ALA A 153 9.56 4.35 -2.70
C ALA A 153 10.01 5.27 -3.86
N PRO A 154 9.42 5.17 -5.07
CA PRO A 154 9.75 6.05 -6.20
C PRO A 154 9.54 7.55 -5.91
N CYS A 155 8.58 7.85 -5.04
CA CYS A 155 8.28 9.17 -4.49
C CYS A 155 9.38 9.72 -3.55
N ARG A 156 10.44 8.93 -3.27
CA ARG A 156 11.53 9.15 -2.29
C ARG A 156 11.14 9.09 -0.81
N ASP A 157 9.91 8.71 -0.48
CA ASP A 157 9.52 8.40 0.89
C ASP A 157 10.06 7.03 1.33
N TYR A 158 10.29 6.87 2.64
CA TYR A 158 10.84 5.64 3.22
C TYR A 158 9.78 4.85 4.00
N TYR A 159 9.75 3.53 3.82
CA TYR A 159 8.84 2.61 4.52
C TYR A 159 9.65 1.54 5.24
N CYS A 160 9.50 1.43 6.57
CA CYS A 160 10.02 0.27 7.26
C CYS A 160 9.34 -1.00 6.73
N LEU A 161 10.08 -2.11 6.73
CA LEU A 161 9.62 -3.36 6.13
C LEU A 161 8.31 -3.85 6.77
N ALA A 162 8.12 -3.64 8.08
CA ALA A 162 6.87 -3.96 8.77
C ALA A 162 5.67 -3.16 8.21
N CYS A 163 5.78 -1.82 8.13
CA CYS A 163 4.71 -0.98 7.58
C CYS A 163 4.46 -1.24 6.09
N LEU A 164 5.49 -1.67 5.35
CA LEU A 164 5.33 -2.09 3.95
C LEU A 164 4.53 -3.40 3.86
N CYS A 165 4.86 -4.42 4.66
CA CYS A 165 4.10 -5.66 4.73
C CYS A 165 2.65 -5.42 5.16
N ASP A 166 2.41 -4.54 6.14
CA ASP A 166 1.06 -4.17 6.56
C ASP A 166 0.27 -3.47 5.45
N LEU A 167 0.94 -2.65 4.65
CA LEU A 167 0.32 -2.01 3.49
C LEU A 167 -0.04 -3.03 2.42
N VAL A 168 0.85 -3.98 2.13
CA VAL A 168 0.60 -5.07 1.18
C VAL A 168 -0.56 -5.95 1.64
N ARG A 169 -0.55 -6.38 2.91
CA ARG A 169 -1.65 -7.16 3.51
C ARG A 169 -2.99 -6.42 3.43
N ALA A 170 -2.99 -5.11 3.72
CA ALA A 170 -4.19 -4.30 3.60
C ALA A 170 -4.67 -4.17 2.15
N CYS A 171 -3.76 -4.12 1.19
CA CYS A 171 -4.08 -4.05 -0.24
C CYS A 171 -4.73 -5.32 -0.77
N ILE A 172 -4.28 -6.50 -0.31
CA ILE A 172 -4.86 -7.79 -0.68
C ILE A 172 -6.32 -7.90 -0.22
N GLY A 173 -6.66 -7.32 0.95
CA GLY A 173 -8.02 -7.35 1.49
C GLY A 173 -8.91 -6.17 1.08
N ASP A 174 -8.34 -5.08 0.57
CA ASP A 174 -9.07 -3.87 0.25
C ASP A 174 -8.70 -3.33 -1.13
N GLU A 175 -9.58 -3.64 -2.10
CA GLU A 175 -9.51 -3.21 -3.49
C GLU A 175 -9.29 -1.70 -3.66
N SER A 176 -9.74 -0.86 -2.73
CA SER A 176 -9.52 0.61 -2.84
C SER A 176 -8.06 1.03 -2.62
N LEU A 177 -7.22 0.15 -2.07
CA LEU A 177 -5.77 0.37 -1.94
C LEU A 177 -5.00 -0.17 -3.15
N PHE A 178 -5.68 -0.79 -4.12
CA PHE A 178 -5.08 -1.34 -5.32
C PHE A 178 -5.08 -0.33 -6.48
N PRO A 179 -4.04 -0.30 -7.33
CA PRO A 179 -2.68 -0.77 -7.05
C PRO A 179 -2.01 0.00 -5.90
N LEU A 180 -1.02 -0.64 -5.26
CA LEU A 180 -0.23 -0.04 -4.18
C LEU A 180 0.43 1.27 -4.64
N ARG A 181 0.18 2.38 -3.94
CA ARG A 181 0.66 3.72 -4.30
C ARG A 181 1.34 4.45 -3.13
N CYS A 182 2.43 5.15 -3.41
CA CYS A 182 2.94 6.24 -2.56
C CYS A 182 2.78 7.56 -3.30
N CYS A 183 2.09 8.54 -2.72
CA CYS A 183 1.99 9.88 -3.32
C CYS A 183 1.52 9.83 -4.78
N GLN A 184 0.53 8.95 -5.05
CA GLN A 184 -0.03 8.67 -6.39
C GLN A 184 0.92 7.96 -7.39
N GLN A 185 2.09 7.50 -6.95
CA GLN A 185 3.01 6.69 -7.77
C GLN A 185 2.94 5.22 -7.36
N SER A 186 2.84 4.31 -8.32
CA SER A 186 2.78 2.87 -8.08
C SER A 186 4.07 2.36 -7.42
N LEU A 187 3.92 1.47 -6.45
CA LEU A 187 5.03 0.84 -5.75
C LEU A 187 5.47 -0.45 -6.48
N PRO A 188 6.76 -0.62 -6.82
CA PRO A 188 7.27 -1.81 -7.52
C PRO A 188 7.52 -2.97 -6.53
N VAL A 189 6.52 -3.31 -5.73
CA VAL A 189 6.71 -4.17 -4.54
C VAL A 189 6.29 -5.61 -4.80
N THR A 190 5.42 -5.85 -5.77
CA THR A 190 4.82 -7.17 -6.02
C THR A 190 4.14 -7.22 -7.38
N ASP A 191 4.31 -8.34 -8.10
CA ASP A 191 3.52 -8.69 -9.27
C ASP A 191 2.32 -9.57 -8.82
N PHE A 192 1.21 -8.93 -8.44
CA PHE A 192 0.00 -9.60 -7.96
C PHE A 192 -0.88 -10.07 -9.11
N ASN A 193 -0.33 -10.58 -10.21
CA ASN A 193 -1.04 -10.72 -11.49
C ASN A 193 -2.46 -11.34 -11.37
N ASP A 194 -2.64 -12.37 -10.54
CA ASP A 194 -3.97 -12.98 -10.28
C ASP A 194 -4.93 -12.05 -9.53
N LYS A 195 -4.45 -11.37 -8.48
CA LYS A 195 -5.25 -10.39 -7.72
C LYS A 195 -5.47 -9.09 -8.49
N SER A 196 -4.52 -8.68 -9.31
CA SER A 196 -4.66 -7.58 -10.26
C SER A 196 -5.83 -7.84 -11.20
N HIS A 197 -5.85 -9.02 -11.83
CA HIS A 197 -6.92 -9.40 -12.74
C HIS A 197 -8.28 -9.54 -12.03
N GLU A 198 -8.29 -10.03 -10.77
CA GLU A 198 -9.49 -10.04 -9.94
C GLU A 198 -10.03 -8.62 -9.72
N PHE A 199 -9.20 -7.69 -9.28
CA PHE A 199 -9.62 -6.32 -8.96
C PHE A 199 -9.94 -5.47 -10.20
N GLU A 200 -9.28 -5.71 -11.33
CA GLU A 200 -9.62 -5.10 -12.62
C GLU A 200 -10.98 -5.59 -13.16
N THR A 201 -11.37 -6.83 -12.85
CA THR A 201 -12.70 -7.34 -13.18
C THR A 201 -13.75 -6.63 -12.34
N LEU A 202 -14.81 -6.08 -12.95
CA LEU A 202 -15.90 -5.45 -12.20
C LEU A 202 -16.55 -6.42 -11.21
N ALA A 203 -16.84 -5.95 -10.00
CA ALA A 203 -17.37 -6.79 -8.91
C ALA A 203 -18.60 -7.63 -9.30
N ASN A 204 -19.51 -7.11 -10.12
CA ASN A 204 -20.66 -7.85 -10.64
C ASN A 204 -20.27 -9.00 -11.58
N ASN A 205 -19.18 -8.87 -12.31
CA ASN A 205 -18.71 -9.87 -13.27
C ASN A 205 -17.73 -10.89 -12.66
N ARG A 206 -17.20 -10.64 -11.46
CA ARG A 206 -16.30 -11.60 -10.80
C ARG A 206 -17.00 -12.91 -10.49
N VAL A 207 -16.36 -14.03 -10.84
CA VAL A 207 -16.81 -15.37 -10.49
C VAL A 207 -15.75 -16.04 -9.64
N TYR A 208 -16.18 -16.54 -8.49
CA TYR A 208 -15.35 -17.28 -7.55
C TYR A 208 -15.82 -18.74 -7.51
N CYS A 209 -14.93 -19.65 -7.14
CA CYS A 209 -15.27 -21.04 -6.92
C CYS A 209 -16.37 -21.13 -5.86
N CYS A 210 -17.48 -21.80 -6.18
CA CYS A 210 -18.60 -21.97 -5.24
C CYS A 210 -18.27 -22.87 -4.05
N ASN A 211 -17.16 -23.63 -4.11
CA ASN A 211 -16.66 -24.35 -2.95
C ASN A 211 -16.04 -23.37 -1.95
N LEU A 212 -16.68 -23.19 -0.80
CA LEU A 212 -16.29 -22.22 0.24
C LEU A 212 -14.88 -22.43 0.78
N THR A 213 -14.37 -23.66 0.81
CA THR A 213 -13.00 -23.93 1.26
C THR A 213 -11.94 -23.57 0.21
N CYS A 214 -12.34 -23.44 -1.06
CA CYS A 214 -11.46 -23.04 -2.15
C CYS A 214 -11.57 -21.53 -2.41
N SER A 215 -12.77 -21.02 -2.70
CA SER A 215 -13.07 -19.60 -2.95
C SER A 215 -12.14 -18.89 -3.96
N GLN A 216 -11.44 -19.64 -4.82
CA GLN A 216 -10.51 -19.10 -5.80
C GLN A 216 -11.24 -18.26 -6.84
N PHE A 217 -10.63 -17.14 -7.26
CA PHE A 217 -11.14 -16.36 -8.37
C PHE A 217 -10.96 -17.12 -9.70
N LEU A 218 -12.06 -17.32 -10.43
CA LEU A 218 -12.09 -18.09 -11.68
C LEU A 218 -12.02 -17.21 -12.93
N GLY A 219 -12.33 -15.91 -12.79
CA GLY A 219 -12.34 -14.95 -13.89
C GLY A 219 -13.63 -14.12 -13.97
N SER A 220 -13.86 -13.56 -15.16
CA SER A 220 -15.00 -12.69 -15.46
C SER A 220 -16.11 -13.45 -16.17
N SER A 221 -17.35 -13.32 -15.69
CA SER A 221 -18.55 -13.82 -16.38
C SER A 221 -18.77 -13.16 -17.75
N ALA A 222 -18.16 -11.99 -18.00
CA ALA A 222 -18.24 -11.31 -19.29
C ALA A 222 -17.33 -11.94 -20.37
N SER A 223 -16.33 -12.72 -19.95
CA SER A 223 -15.35 -13.36 -20.86
C SER A 223 -15.81 -14.74 -21.34
N VAL A 224 -16.96 -15.22 -20.87
CA VAL A 224 -17.46 -16.57 -21.15
C VAL A 224 -18.38 -16.55 -22.36
N GLU A 225 -18.09 -17.39 -23.35
CA GLU A 225 -18.95 -17.54 -24.53
C GLU A 225 -20.36 -18.03 -24.15
N PRO A 226 -21.42 -17.60 -24.88
CA PRO A 226 -22.82 -17.81 -24.50
C PRO A 226 -23.29 -19.27 -24.42
N LYS A 227 -22.44 -20.24 -24.80
CA LYS A 227 -22.78 -21.67 -24.85
C LYS A 227 -22.37 -22.45 -23.59
N GLY A 228 -21.54 -21.88 -22.71
CA GLY A 228 -21.10 -22.54 -21.49
C GLY A 228 -21.17 -21.60 -20.31
N ASN A 229 -22.34 -21.47 -19.65
CA ASN A 229 -22.50 -20.61 -18.48
C ASN A 229 -21.82 -21.16 -17.20
N ASN A 230 -20.67 -21.85 -17.34
CA ASN A 230 -19.98 -22.51 -16.25
C ASN A 230 -18.45 -22.35 -16.38
N MET A 231 -17.77 -22.23 -15.23
CA MET A 231 -16.30 -22.23 -15.15
C MET A 231 -15.83 -23.36 -14.23
N LEU A 232 -14.75 -24.01 -14.64
CA LEU A 232 -14.08 -25.08 -13.88
C LEU A 232 -12.98 -24.47 -13.03
N CYS A 233 -13.00 -24.75 -11.73
CA CYS A 233 -11.89 -24.44 -10.84
C CYS A 233 -10.70 -25.36 -11.12
N SER A 234 -9.51 -24.79 -11.35
CA SER A 234 -8.28 -25.55 -11.60
C SER A 234 -7.77 -26.29 -10.35
N GLU A 235 -8.06 -25.76 -9.15
CA GLU A 235 -7.55 -26.31 -7.88
C GLU A 235 -8.40 -27.48 -7.38
N CYS A 236 -9.72 -27.30 -7.31
CA CYS A 236 -10.62 -28.31 -6.72
C CYS A 236 -11.57 -28.97 -7.72
N ALA A 237 -11.37 -28.73 -9.02
CA ALA A 237 -12.17 -29.29 -10.12
C ALA A 237 -13.70 -29.05 -10.01
N THR A 238 -14.12 -28.07 -9.21
CA THR A 238 -15.54 -27.75 -9.00
C THR A 238 -16.05 -26.83 -10.11
N TRP A 239 -17.21 -27.16 -10.68
CA TRP A 239 -17.87 -26.35 -11.69
C TRP A 239 -18.81 -25.32 -11.06
N THR A 240 -18.61 -24.05 -11.41
CA THR A 240 -19.41 -22.91 -10.94
C THR A 240 -20.19 -22.30 -12.08
N CYS A 241 -21.49 -22.05 -11.90
CA CYS A 241 -22.31 -21.31 -12.86
C CYS A 241 -21.95 -19.82 -12.85
N THR A 242 -21.71 -19.24 -14.01
CA THR A 242 -21.28 -17.84 -14.17
C THR A 242 -22.41 -16.83 -13.94
N LEU A 243 -23.67 -17.28 -14.04
CA LEU A 243 -24.86 -16.44 -13.90
C LEU A 243 -25.29 -16.29 -12.44
N CYS A 244 -25.52 -17.40 -11.74
CA CYS A 244 -25.95 -17.39 -10.34
C CYS A 244 -24.80 -17.46 -9.34
N LYS A 245 -23.56 -17.73 -9.81
CA LYS A 245 -22.35 -17.90 -8.99
C LYS A 245 -22.45 -19.06 -7.98
N GLN A 246 -23.31 -20.04 -8.24
CA GLN A 246 -23.48 -21.28 -7.46
C GLN A 246 -22.90 -22.48 -8.22
N HIS A 247 -23.06 -23.69 -7.67
CA HIS A 247 -22.72 -24.92 -8.37
C HIS A 247 -23.37 -24.98 -9.77
N SER A 248 -22.61 -25.49 -10.75
CA SER A 248 -23.10 -25.68 -12.12
C SER A 248 -24.36 -26.54 -12.16
N HIS A 249 -25.36 -26.07 -12.91
CA HIS A 249 -26.65 -26.73 -13.10
C HIS A 249 -27.03 -26.75 -14.61
N PRO A 250 -26.41 -27.62 -15.42
CA PRO A 250 -26.48 -27.53 -16.89
C PRO A 250 -27.88 -27.64 -17.50
N SER A 251 -28.82 -28.30 -16.81
CA SER A 251 -30.17 -28.60 -17.29
C SER A 251 -31.27 -27.74 -16.66
N GLU A 252 -30.91 -26.84 -15.74
CA GLU A 252 -31.87 -26.06 -14.96
C GLU A 252 -31.60 -24.55 -15.10
N SER A 253 -32.67 -23.75 -15.04
CA SER A 253 -32.52 -22.30 -14.93
C SER A 253 -31.98 -21.93 -13.55
N CYS A 254 -31.24 -20.81 -13.46
CA CYS A 254 -30.74 -20.30 -12.19
C CYS A 254 -31.90 -20.11 -11.20
N ALA A 255 -31.78 -20.69 -10.01
CA ALA A 255 -32.69 -20.38 -8.92
C ALA A 255 -32.57 -18.91 -8.51
N GLU A 256 -33.68 -18.33 -8.06
CA GLU A 256 -33.69 -16.97 -7.55
C GLU A 256 -32.90 -16.89 -6.25
N ASN A 257 -31.99 -15.92 -6.15
CA ASN A 257 -31.14 -15.75 -4.98
C ASN A 257 -31.89 -14.94 -3.92
N THR A 258 -32.48 -15.64 -2.94
CA THR A 258 -33.27 -15.04 -1.85
C THR A 258 -32.45 -14.04 -1.03
N ALA A 259 -31.19 -14.37 -0.70
CA ALA A 259 -30.32 -13.47 0.06
C ALA A 259 -30.04 -12.16 -0.70
N LEU A 260 -29.91 -12.21 -2.02
CA LEU A 260 -29.73 -11.02 -2.85
C LEU A 260 -31.00 -10.16 -2.90
N LEU A 261 -32.19 -10.77 -2.90
CA LEU A 261 -33.45 -10.03 -2.81
C LEU A 261 -33.61 -9.34 -1.46
N GLU A 262 -33.31 -10.05 -0.37
CA GLU A 262 -33.33 -9.49 0.99
C GLU A 262 -32.36 -8.31 1.12
N LEU A 263 -31.15 -8.44 0.57
CA LEU A 263 -30.17 -7.35 0.55
C LEU A 263 -30.67 -6.13 -0.24
N LYS A 264 -31.32 -6.33 -1.39
CA LYS A 264 -31.92 -5.23 -2.17
C LYS A 264 -33.09 -4.57 -1.43
N ALA A 265 -33.91 -5.35 -0.73
CA ALA A 265 -35.00 -4.84 0.09
C ALA A 265 -34.45 -3.96 1.23
N LEU A 266 -33.44 -4.45 1.95
CA LEU A 266 -32.75 -3.70 3.00
C LEU A 266 -32.11 -2.43 2.46
N ALA A 267 -31.43 -2.49 1.31
CA ALA A 267 -30.83 -1.31 0.68
C ALA A 267 -31.88 -0.24 0.35
N THR A 268 -33.07 -0.67 -0.12
CA THR A 268 -34.19 0.24 -0.40
C THR A 268 -34.72 0.88 0.88
N GLU A 269 -34.89 0.10 1.96
CA GLU A 269 -35.32 0.57 3.28
C GLU A 269 -34.34 1.59 3.89
N LYS A 270 -33.03 1.32 3.78
CA LYS A 270 -31.96 2.20 4.29
C LYS A 270 -31.59 3.33 3.34
N HIS A 271 -32.26 3.43 2.19
CA HIS A 271 -31.95 4.39 1.13
C HIS A 271 -30.49 4.32 0.66
N TRP A 272 -29.90 3.13 0.68
CA TRP A 272 -28.59 2.86 0.10
C TRP A 272 -28.67 2.87 -1.43
N GLN A 273 -27.65 3.44 -2.07
CA GLN A 273 -27.62 3.55 -3.54
C GLN A 273 -26.79 2.43 -4.16
N THR A 274 -27.17 1.98 -5.35
CA THR A 274 -26.40 1.01 -6.14
C THR A 274 -25.55 1.72 -7.19
N CYS A 275 -24.27 1.35 -7.28
CA CYS A 275 -23.38 1.85 -8.33
C CYS A 275 -23.92 1.44 -9.71
N PRO A 276 -24.06 2.38 -10.66
CA PRO A 276 -24.63 2.10 -11.98
C PRO A 276 -23.72 1.21 -12.86
N GLN A 277 -22.43 1.09 -12.52
CA GLN A 277 -21.46 0.32 -13.32
C GLN A 277 -21.22 -1.10 -12.78
N CYS A 278 -20.91 -1.24 -11.49
CA CYS A 278 -20.53 -2.52 -10.90
C CYS A 278 -21.61 -3.15 -10.00
N SER A 279 -22.77 -2.49 -9.86
CA SER A 279 -23.90 -2.94 -9.04
C SER A 279 -23.60 -3.12 -7.54
N SER A 280 -22.49 -2.56 -7.04
CA SER A 280 -22.19 -2.54 -5.61
C SER A 280 -23.15 -1.59 -4.87
N ILE A 281 -23.67 -2.03 -3.73
CA ILE A 281 -24.52 -1.23 -2.85
C ILE A 281 -23.62 -0.36 -1.96
N ILE A 282 -23.94 0.93 -1.89
CA ILE A 282 -23.13 1.97 -1.27
C ILE A 282 -24.00 2.72 -0.26
N GLU A 283 -23.53 2.76 0.97
CA GLU A 283 -24.06 3.59 2.04
C GLU A 283 -23.42 4.99 1.99
N LEU A 284 -24.23 6.04 2.12
CA LEU A 284 -23.76 7.40 2.31
C LEU A 284 -23.82 7.77 3.79
N ASN A 285 -22.67 7.66 4.46
CA ASN A 285 -22.56 8.02 5.87
C ASN A 285 -22.51 9.54 6.09
N ILE A 286 -21.62 10.24 5.39
CA ILE A 286 -21.38 11.67 5.53
C ILE A 286 -20.97 12.25 4.17
N GLY A 287 -21.32 13.49 3.88
CA GLY A 287 -20.79 14.23 2.73
C GLY A 287 -21.85 14.63 1.70
N CYS A 288 -21.37 15.10 0.55
CA CYS A 288 -22.21 15.48 -0.58
C CYS A 288 -22.69 14.22 -1.35
N TYR A 289 -23.59 14.41 -2.30
CA TYR A 289 -24.10 13.32 -3.14
C TYR A 289 -23.14 12.92 -4.28
N HIS A 290 -21.92 13.44 -4.33
CA HIS A 290 -20.87 12.98 -5.26
C HIS A 290 -20.23 11.71 -4.74
N MET A 291 -20.53 10.58 -5.36
CA MET A 291 -19.97 9.27 -4.99
C MET A 291 -18.88 8.86 -5.95
N THR A 292 -17.78 8.32 -5.42
CA THR A 292 -16.79 7.58 -6.19
C THR A 292 -16.84 6.11 -5.75
N CYS A 293 -17.30 5.23 -6.62
CA CYS A 293 -17.31 3.79 -6.35
C CYS A 293 -15.89 3.21 -6.32
N ARG A 294 -15.70 2.02 -5.73
CA ARG A 294 -14.46 1.24 -5.82
C ARG A 294 -14.06 0.91 -7.26
N CYS A 295 -15.05 0.73 -8.15
CA CYS A 295 -14.79 0.59 -9.59
C CYS A 295 -14.47 1.93 -10.30
N HIS A 296 -14.16 2.99 -9.54
CA HIS A 296 -13.83 4.35 -9.98
C HIS A 296 -14.94 5.13 -10.70
N MET A 297 -16.15 4.57 -10.84
CA MET A 297 -17.31 5.29 -11.36
C MET A 297 -17.69 6.43 -10.42
N GLN A 298 -17.74 7.65 -10.95
CA GLN A 298 -18.27 8.82 -10.26
C GLN A 298 -19.74 9.03 -10.63
N PHE A 299 -20.63 9.05 -9.64
CA PHE A 299 -22.07 9.14 -9.87
C PHE A 299 -22.79 9.92 -8.76
N CYS A 300 -24.01 10.38 -9.04
CA CYS A 300 -24.87 11.04 -8.06
C CYS A 300 -25.57 10.01 -7.17
N TYR A 301 -25.43 10.13 -5.84
CA TYR A 301 -26.05 9.21 -4.88
C TYR A 301 -27.59 9.16 -4.98
N LEU A 302 -28.24 10.27 -5.36
CA LEU A 302 -29.70 10.33 -5.40
C LEU A 302 -30.30 9.60 -6.61
N CYS A 303 -29.67 9.72 -7.78
CA CYS A 303 -30.26 9.24 -9.03
C CYS A 303 -29.41 8.20 -9.78
N ALA A 304 -28.23 7.85 -9.26
CA ALA A 304 -27.26 6.96 -9.88
C ALA A 304 -26.75 7.41 -11.27
N ALA A 305 -27.06 8.63 -11.73
CA ALA A 305 -26.55 9.17 -12.98
C ALA A 305 -25.05 9.49 -12.87
N PRO A 306 -24.26 9.40 -13.97
CA PRO A 306 -22.87 9.82 -13.98
C PRO A 306 -22.71 11.24 -13.41
N TRP A 307 -21.64 11.48 -12.66
CA TRP A 307 -21.49 12.75 -11.93
C TRP A 307 -21.55 13.96 -12.87
N LYS A 308 -22.21 15.04 -12.41
CA LYS A 308 -22.50 16.27 -13.19
C LYS A 308 -23.40 16.12 -14.43
N THR A 309 -24.09 14.99 -14.59
CA THR A 309 -25.10 14.82 -15.66
C THR A 309 -26.55 15.04 -15.21
N CYS A 310 -26.77 15.27 -13.91
CA CYS A 310 -28.07 15.51 -13.31
C CYS A 310 -28.17 16.90 -12.66
N THR A 311 -29.40 17.37 -12.41
CA THR A 311 -29.70 18.63 -11.68
C THR A 311 -30.01 18.41 -10.20
N CYS A 312 -29.70 17.22 -9.67
CA CYS A 312 -29.89 16.92 -8.26
C CYS A 312 -29.14 17.93 -7.38
N PRO A 313 -29.67 18.26 -6.19
CA PRO A 313 -28.92 19.04 -5.22
C PRO A 313 -27.62 18.31 -4.91
N GLN A 314 -26.59 19.08 -4.59
CA GLN A 314 -25.28 18.53 -4.26
C GLN A 314 -25.21 18.02 -2.81
N TRP A 315 -26.06 18.57 -1.93
CA TRP A 315 -26.06 18.30 -0.50
C TRP A 315 -27.47 18.09 0.01
N GLU A 316 -27.59 17.24 1.03
CA GLU A 316 -28.70 17.33 1.98
C GLU A 316 -28.35 18.40 3.02
N GLU A 317 -29.21 19.40 3.20
CA GLU A 317 -28.92 20.56 4.05
C GLU A 317 -28.60 20.14 5.49
N ASN A 318 -29.38 19.22 6.07
CA ASN A 318 -29.16 18.72 7.42
C ASN A 318 -27.82 17.99 7.57
N ARG A 319 -27.43 17.16 6.59
CA ARG A 319 -26.14 16.45 6.62
C ARG A 319 -24.96 17.41 6.51
N LEU A 320 -25.09 18.44 5.70
CA LEU A 320 -24.07 19.48 5.56
C LEU A 320 -23.85 20.20 6.89
N PHE A 321 -24.92 20.63 7.56
CA PHE A 321 -24.83 21.31 8.85
C PHE A 321 -24.32 20.38 9.96
N ASN A 322 -24.75 19.12 10.00
CA ASN A 322 -24.21 18.13 10.95
C ASN A 322 -22.71 17.92 10.75
N ALA A 323 -22.25 17.77 9.51
CA ALA A 323 -20.83 17.64 9.20
C ALA A 323 -20.04 18.91 9.57
N ALA A 324 -20.63 20.09 9.36
CA ALA A 324 -20.06 21.36 9.77
C ALA A 324 -19.95 21.47 11.30
N GLU A 325 -20.99 21.09 12.04
CA GLU A 325 -21.02 21.08 13.50
C GLU A 325 -19.93 20.17 14.07
N VAL A 326 -19.83 18.92 13.59
CA VAL A 326 -18.79 17.98 14.04
C VAL A 326 -17.39 18.56 13.86
N ARG A 327 -17.14 19.29 12.78
CA ARG A 327 -15.82 19.90 12.51
C ARG A 327 -15.55 21.12 13.38
N VAL A 328 -16.55 21.96 13.63
CA VAL A 328 -16.43 23.11 14.54
C VAL A 328 -16.24 22.62 15.98
N GLU A 329 -16.98 21.61 16.40
CA GLU A 329 -16.84 20.98 17.72
C GLU A 329 -15.44 20.38 17.90
N ARG A 330 -14.89 19.74 16.86
CA ARG A 330 -13.52 19.21 16.91
C ARG A 330 -12.46 20.31 17.05
N GLU A 331 -12.66 21.46 16.40
CA GLU A 331 -11.69 22.56 16.37
C GLU A 331 -11.74 23.42 17.64
N PHE A 332 -12.93 23.67 18.18
CA PHE A 332 -13.15 24.58 19.31
C PHE A 332 -13.59 23.89 20.61
N GLY A 333 -13.85 22.57 20.56
CA GLY A 333 -14.32 21.77 21.67
C GLY A 333 -15.83 21.86 21.91
N ALA A 334 -16.41 20.77 22.42
CA ALA A 334 -17.84 20.69 22.77
C ALA A 334 -18.28 21.76 23.79
N ALA A 335 -17.37 22.20 24.67
CA ALA A 335 -17.63 23.24 25.65
C ALA A 335 -17.92 24.61 25.01
N ALA A 336 -17.35 24.90 23.83
CA ALA A 336 -17.58 26.16 23.12
C ALA A 336 -19.06 26.33 22.70
N ARG A 337 -19.77 25.23 22.41
CA ARG A 337 -21.19 25.26 22.08
C ARG A 337 -22.04 25.78 23.24
N VAL A 338 -21.67 25.44 24.47
CA VAL A 338 -22.39 25.86 25.69
C VAL A 338 -21.96 27.25 26.13
N ALA A 339 -20.66 27.55 26.07
CA ALA A 339 -20.11 28.82 26.50
C ALA A 339 -20.52 30.00 25.58
N GLU A 340 -20.53 29.79 24.26
CA GLU A 340 -20.77 30.85 23.27
C GLU A 340 -21.65 30.33 22.10
N PRO A 341 -22.95 30.06 22.33
CA PRO A 341 -23.81 29.38 21.35
C PRO A 341 -23.97 30.16 20.03
N VAL A 342 -24.08 31.50 20.09
CA VAL A 342 -24.24 32.33 18.89
C VAL A 342 -22.96 32.34 18.03
N VAL A 343 -21.79 32.37 18.67
CA VAL A 343 -20.50 32.33 17.97
C VAL A 343 -20.28 30.95 17.36
N PHE A 344 -20.60 29.90 18.12
CA PHE A 344 -20.54 28.52 17.63
C PHE A 344 -21.43 28.34 16.39
N GLN A 345 -22.68 28.78 16.43
CA GLN A 345 -23.59 28.67 15.30
C GLN A 345 -23.08 29.41 14.05
N ARG A 346 -22.53 30.62 14.21
CA ARG A 346 -21.92 31.36 13.09
C ARG A 346 -20.74 30.61 12.47
N ARG A 347 -19.91 29.95 13.30
CA ARG A 347 -18.80 29.10 12.82
C ARG A 347 -19.33 27.88 12.06
N VAL A 348 -20.43 27.28 12.51
CA VAL A 348 -21.08 26.16 11.81
C VAL A 348 -21.61 26.60 10.44
N GLU A 349 -22.28 27.75 10.36
CA GLU A 349 -22.75 28.30 9.09
C GLU A 349 -21.61 28.60 8.12
N GLN A 350 -20.54 29.23 8.60
CA GLN A 350 -19.34 29.46 7.80
C GLN A 350 -18.73 28.14 7.32
N ARG A 351 -18.61 27.15 8.21
CA ARG A 351 -18.05 25.83 7.88
C ARG A 351 -18.92 25.07 6.87
N ALA A 352 -20.23 25.22 6.93
CA ALA A 352 -21.14 24.66 5.93
C ALA A 352 -20.91 25.29 4.54
N GLN A 353 -20.67 26.60 4.47
CA GLN A 353 -20.32 27.27 3.19
C GLN A 353 -18.97 26.80 2.64
N GLU A 354 -17.95 26.67 3.50
CA GLU A 354 -16.63 26.14 3.12
C GLU A 354 -16.75 24.70 2.57
N LEU A 355 -17.56 23.87 3.22
CA LEU A 355 -17.85 22.51 2.78
C LEU A 355 -18.48 22.46 1.39
N ARG A 356 -19.45 23.33 1.09
CA ARG A 356 -20.04 23.40 -0.26
C ARG A 356 -18.98 23.66 -1.33
N GLN A 357 -18.05 24.58 -1.06
CA GLN A 357 -17.03 24.97 -2.03
C GLN A 357 -15.89 23.96 -2.15
N TYR A 358 -15.44 23.36 -1.03
CA TYR A 358 -14.19 22.60 -0.96
C TYR A 358 -14.36 21.11 -0.62
N HIS A 359 -15.55 20.52 -0.67
CA HIS A 359 -15.72 19.08 -0.42
C HIS A 359 -14.93 18.18 -1.36
N ASP A 360 -14.88 18.49 -2.67
CA ASP A 360 -14.05 17.80 -3.66
C ASP A 360 -12.59 18.33 -3.65
N CYS A 361 -12.02 18.59 -2.47
CA CYS A 361 -10.68 19.19 -2.36
C CYS A 361 -9.60 18.27 -2.91
N ASN A 362 -8.99 18.65 -4.02
CA ASN A 362 -7.81 18.00 -4.59
C ASN A 362 -6.90 19.05 -5.26
N PRO A 363 -5.60 19.18 -4.90
CA PRO A 363 -4.87 18.40 -3.90
C PRO A 363 -5.19 18.81 -2.46
N HIS A 364 -5.17 17.84 -1.56
CA HIS A 364 -5.30 18.10 -0.13
C HIS A 364 -4.02 18.71 0.47
N ARG A 365 -4.17 19.69 1.37
CA ARG A 365 -3.06 20.27 2.13
C ARG A 365 -3.13 19.79 3.58
N TRP A 366 -2.26 18.85 3.93
CA TRP A 366 -2.33 18.14 5.21
C TRP A 366 -1.68 18.89 6.38
N LYS A 367 -2.25 18.76 7.57
CA LYS A 367 -1.67 19.14 8.87
C LYS A 367 -1.73 17.94 9.83
N HIS A 368 -0.76 17.85 10.74
CA HIS A 368 -0.81 16.89 11.83
C HIS A 368 -1.80 17.39 12.89
N CYS A 369 -2.70 16.51 13.32
CA CYS A 369 -3.68 16.80 14.34
C CYS A 369 -3.49 15.80 15.48
N PRO A 370 -2.94 16.23 16.63
CA PRO A 370 -2.81 15.37 17.80
C PRO A 370 -4.19 15.06 18.38
N GLY A 371 -4.32 13.90 19.02
CA GLY A 371 -5.58 13.41 19.55
C GLY A 371 -6.14 12.28 18.71
N GLY A 372 -6.57 11.21 19.38
CA GLY A 372 -7.13 10.05 18.72
C GLY A 372 -8.51 10.32 18.11
N GLY A 373 -8.89 9.50 17.13
CA GLY A 373 -10.18 9.58 16.46
C GLY A 373 -10.34 8.56 15.35
N THR A 374 -11.54 8.49 14.80
CA THR A 374 -11.88 7.62 13.68
C THR A 374 -11.50 8.28 12.35
N CYS A 375 -10.77 7.55 11.50
CA CYS A 375 -10.48 7.95 10.12
C CYS A 375 -11.79 8.06 9.32
N GLU A 376 -12.05 9.21 8.71
CA GLU A 376 -13.28 9.46 7.92
C GLU A 376 -13.32 8.65 6.62
N GLU A 377 -12.19 8.09 6.15
CA GLU A 377 -12.11 7.27 4.93
C GLU A 377 -12.24 5.77 5.19
N CYS A 378 -11.50 5.22 6.16
CA CYS A 378 -11.47 3.78 6.41
C CYS A 378 -12.16 3.34 7.70
N GLY A 379 -12.74 4.27 8.48
CA GLY A 379 -13.43 3.96 9.73
C GLY A 379 -12.55 3.43 10.86
N HIS A 380 -11.22 3.35 10.66
CA HIS A 380 -10.32 2.82 11.69
C HIS A 380 -10.05 3.89 12.76
N PHE A 381 -10.16 3.49 14.02
CA PHE A 381 -9.84 4.36 15.16
C PHE A 381 -8.34 4.39 15.41
N LEU A 382 -7.75 5.58 15.34
CA LEU A 382 -6.35 5.81 15.67
C LEU A 382 -6.25 6.51 17.03
N PRO A 383 -5.52 5.96 18.01
CA PRO A 383 -5.50 6.52 19.36
C PRO A 383 -4.61 7.77 19.51
N LEU A 384 -3.64 7.96 18.61
CA LEU A 384 -2.59 8.98 18.78
C LEU A 384 -2.87 10.26 18.00
N TYR A 385 -3.10 10.14 16.69
CA TYR A 385 -3.23 11.29 15.80
C TYR A 385 -3.93 10.93 14.49
N LEU A 386 -4.40 11.97 13.79
CA LEU A 386 -4.90 11.90 12.42
C LEU A 386 -4.25 13.00 11.57
N LYS A 387 -4.43 12.92 10.25
CA LYS A 387 -4.03 13.95 9.28
C LYS A 387 -5.27 14.72 8.87
N GLY A 388 -5.27 16.03 9.14
CA GLY A 388 -6.38 16.92 8.78
C GLY A 388 -6.07 17.71 7.52
N CYS A 389 -7.01 17.82 6.59
CA CYS A 389 -6.86 18.76 5.47
C CYS A 389 -7.11 20.20 5.95
N ARG A 390 -6.32 21.17 5.50
CA ARG A 390 -6.53 22.60 5.84
C ARG A 390 -7.74 23.22 5.14
N ASN A 391 -8.13 22.68 3.99
CA ASN A 391 -9.21 23.22 3.18
C ASN A 391 -10.51 22.51 3.52
N CYS A 392 -10.61 21.23 3.18
CA CYS A 392 -11.83 20.46 3.40
C CYS A 392 -11.94 19.84 4.78
N GLN A 393 -10.96 20.02 5.68
CA GLN A 393 -10.99 19.56 7.08
C GLN A 393 -11.31 18.07 7.33
N ILE A 394 -11.24 17.23 6.29
CA ILE A 394 -11.34 15.78 6.45
C ILE A 394 -10.19 15.29 7.33
N MET A 395 -10.49 14.38 8.26
CA MET A 395 -9.51 13.75 9.14
C MET A 395 -9.32 12.28 8.77
N VAL A 396 -8.10 11.94 8.36
CA VAL A 396 -7.78 10.62 7.84
C VAL A 396 -6.52 10.04 8.46
N CYS A 397 -6.39 8.71 8.44
CA CYS A 397 -5.14 8.04 8.79
C CYS A 397 -4.07 8.33 7.74
N VAL A 398 -2.79 8.20 8.13
CA VAL A 398 -1.66 8.37 7.21
C VAL A 398 -1.77 7.45 5.99
N ARG A 399 -2.30 6.23 6.17
CA ARG A 399 -2.52 5.28 5.08
C ARG A 399 -3.53 5.82 4.05
N CYS A 400 -4.71 6.26 4.47
CA CYS A 400 -5.71 6.82 3.55
C CYS A 400 -5.21 8.10 2.87
N MET A 401 -4.56 8.98 3.63
CA MET A 401 -3.92 10.20 3.12
C MET A 401 -2.97 9.95 1.95
N ARG A 402 -2.23 8.82 1.96
CA ARG A 402 -1.18 8.52 0.99
C ARG A 402 -1.61 7.60 -0.15
N ASN A 403 -2.55 6.70 0.13
CA ASN A 403 -2.92 5.61 -0.77
C ASN A 403 -4.30 5.81 -1.42
N ARG A 404 -5.17 6.66 -0.85
CA ARG A 404 -6.55 6.88 -1.33
C ARG A 404 -6.84 8.30 -1.79
N LEU A 405 -6.23 9.30 -1.17
CA LEU A 405 -6.54 10.73 -1.35
C LEU A 405 -5.44 11.53 -2.08
#